data_AF-A0A7S2Y6S2-F1
#
_entry.id   AF-A0A7S2Y6S2-F1
#
_cell.length_a   1.000
_cell.length_b   1.000
_cell.length_c   1.000
_cell.angle_alpha   90.00
_cell.angle_beta   90.00
_cell.angle_gamma   90.00
#
_symmetry.space_group_name_H-M   'P 1'
#
loop_
_entity.id
_entity.type
_entity.pdbx_description
1 polymer ?
#
loop_
_entity_poly.entity_id
_entity_poly.type
_entity_poly.pdbx_seq_one_letter_code
_entity_poly.pdbx_strand_id
1 'polypeptide(L)'
;KNKYANFSKVQPDSDPFEKLLAETTQKLQQLETEHQQKKKRAQPPVNVEPLAKIAFPDNKEIDPYDPTTFGYTEIGHITGAHGVNGWIKVTATTDFPQERLCTAGIRHLKPAKKRAPRQIVLIQGKHRLEEEYLLQIQDVTDREAALQLRGST
;
A
#
# COMPACT_ATOMS: atom_id res chain seq x y z
N LYS A 1 -78.71 -59.49 6.32
CA LYS A 1 -77.45 -58.82 6.78
C LYS A 1 -76.33 -59.84 6.71
N ASN A 2 -75.29 -59.61 5.90
CA ASN A 2 -74.25 -60.60 5.60
C ASN A 2 -73.05 -60.43 6.56
N LYS A 3 -72.65 -61.52 7.26
CA LYS A 3 -71.70 -61.54 8.40
C LYS A 3 -70.23 -61.34 8.02
N TYR A 4 -69.90 -61.26 6.72
CA TYR A 4 -68.52 -61.28 6.22
C TYR A 4 -67.99 -59.93 5.72
N ALA A 5 -68.74 -58.83 5.89
CA ALA A 5 -68.35 -57.51 5.41
C ALA A 5 -67.04 -56.97 6.01
N ASN A 6 -66.59 -57.53 7.14
CA ASN A 6 -65.43 -57.03 7.87
C ASN A 6 -64.10 -57.65 7.44
N PHE A 7 -64.09 -58.68 6.58
CA PHE A 7 -62.85 -59.33 6.14
C PHE A 7 -62.26 -58.78 4.83
N SER A 8 -62.92 -57.81 4.18
CA SER A 8 -62.49 -57.22 2.90
C SER A 8 -61.77 -55.87 3.04
N LYS A 9 -61.48 -55.40 4.26
CA LYS A 9 -60.80 -54.11 4.47
C LYS A 9 -59.30 -54.31 4.64
N VAL A 10 -58.63 -54.78 3.59
CA VAL A 10 -57.19 -54.53 3.44
C VAL A 10 -57.10 -53.08 2.97
N GLN A 11 -56.57 -52.20 3.82
CA GLN A 11 -56.27 -50.82 3.39
C GLN A 11 -55.24 -50.93 2.26
N PRO A 12 -55.43 -50.28 1.11
CA PRO A 12 -54.41 -50.24 0.09
C PRO A 12 -53.30 -49.34 0.63
N ASP A 13 -52.37 -49.91 1.39
CA ASP A 13 -51.08 -49.32 1.64
C ASP A 13 -50.47 -49.08 0.25
N SER A 14 -50.56 -47.84 -0.21
CA SER A 14 -50.05 -47.39 -1.51
C SER A 14 -48.69 -48.02 -1.76
N ASP A 15 -48.55 -48.71 -2.91
CA ASP A 15 -47.35 -49.47 -3.25
C ASP A 15 -46.11 -48.59 -2.99
N PRO A 16 -45.10 -49.07 -2.24
CA PRO A 16 -43.87 -48.32 -1.99
C PRO A 16 -43.23 -47.77 -3.28
N PHE A 17 -43.46 -48.39 -4.43
CA PHE A 17 -43.01 -47.90 -5.72
C PHE A 17 -43.75 -46.65 -6.21
N GLU A 18 -45.08 -46.57 -5.99
CA GLU A 18 -45.87 -45.38 -6.34
C GLU A 18 -45.51 -44.17 -5.48
N LYS A 19 -45.23 -44.41 -4.18
CA LYS A 19 -44.70 -43.37 -3.28
C LYS A 19 -43.37 -42.80 -3.78
N LEU A 20 -42.47 -43.67 -4.25
CA LEU A 20 -41.16 -43.25 -4.76
C LEU A 20 -41.30 -42.43 -6.04
N LEU A 21 -42.17 -42.83 -6.98
CA LEU A 21 -42.46 -42.09 -8.21
C LEU A 21 -43.08 -40.70 -7.94
N ALA A 22 -43.97 -40.62 -6.95
CA ALA A 22 -44.54 -39.34 -6.54
C ALA A 22 -43.48 -38.40 -5.95
N GLU A 23 -42.51 -38.93 -5.21
CA GLU A 23 -41.40 -38.13 -4.66
C GLU A 23 -40.45 -37.64 -5.76
N THR A 24 -40.09 -38.49 -6.73
CA THR A 24 -39.21 -38.09 -7.84
C THR A 24 -39.84 -37.00 -8.71
N THR A 25 -41.13 -37.15 -9.03
CA THR A 25 -41.83 -36.17 -9.88
C THR A 25 -41.95 -34.80 -9.19
N GLN A 26 -42.25 -34.78 -7.88
CA GLN A 26 -42.26 -33.54 -7.09
C GLN A 26 -40.88 -32.87 -7.03
N LYS A 27 -39.81 -33.66 -6.87
CA LYS A 27 -38.44 -33.14 -6.78
C LYS A 27 -37.95 -32.54 -8.11
N LEU A 28 -38.32 -33.14 -9.24
CA LEU A 28 -38.03 -32.60 -10.57
C LEU A 28 -38.72 -31.24 -10.79
N GLN A 29 -40.00 -31.13 -10.43
CA GLN A 29 -40.73 -29.87 -10.54
C GLN A 29 -40.10 -28.76 -9.67
N GLN A 30 -39.66 -29.09 -8.45
CA GLN A 30 -38.96 -28.15 -7.58
C GLN A 30 -37.66 -27.64 -8.23
N LEU A 31 -36.84 -28.54 -8.78
CA LEU A 31 -35.58 -28.16 -9.43
C LEU A 31 -35.80 -27.26 -10.66
N GLU A 32 -36.82 -27.54 -11.46
CA GLU A 32 -37.16 -26.70 -12.62
C GLU A 32 -37.58 -25.30 -12.19
N THR A 33 -38.41 -25.19 -11.14
CA THR A 33 -38.82 -23.88 -10.62
C THR A 33 -37.64 -23.10 -10.02
N GLU A 34 -36.72 -23.76 -9.32
CA GLU A 34 -35.52 -23.14 -8.77
C GLU A 34 -34.58 -22.63 -9.88
N HIS A 35 -34.38 -23.42 -10.94
CA HIS A 35 -33.56 -23.01 -12.08
C HIS A 35 -34.17 -21.82 -12.83
N GLN A 36 -35.49 -21.79 -13.00
CA GLN A 36 -36.19 -20.64 -13.60
C GLN A 36 -36.08 -19.40 -12.71
N GLN A 37 -36.20 -19.55 -11.38
CA GLN A 37 -36.01 -18.45 -10.45
C GLN A 37 -34.57 -17.93 -10.43
N LYS A 38 -33.55 -18.80 -10.47
CA LYS A 38 -32.13 -18.41 -10.56
C LYS A 38 -31.84 -17.67 -11.87
N LYS A 39 -32.40 -18.11 -13.00
CA LYS A 39 -32.26 -17.39 -14.28
C LYS A 39 -32.94 -16.02 -14.25
N LYS A 40 -34.10 -15.89 -13.60
CA LYS A 40 -34.80 -14.60 -13.43
C LYS A 40 -34.10 -13.67 -12.43
N ARG A 41 -33.39 -14.22 -11.44
CA ARG A 41 -32.59 -13.48 -10.45
C ARG A 41 -31.18 -13.13 -10.92
N ALA A 42 -30.73 -13.66 -12.06
CA ALA A 42 -29.49 -13.23 -12.68
C ALA A 42 -29.65 -11.75 -13.03
N GLN A 43 -28.96 -10.88 -12.28
CA GLN A 43 -28.91 -9.47 -12.60
C GLN A 43 -28.29 -9.30 -14.00
N PRO A 44 -28.69 -8.28 -14.77
CA PRO A 44 -28.00 -7.97 -16.02
C PRO A 44 -26.52 -7.77 -15.73
N PRO A 45 -25.61 -8.13 -16.65
CA PRO A 45 -24.19 -7.89 -16.46
C PRO A 45 -23.99 -6.41 -16.16
N VAL A 46 -23.46 -6.13 -14.97
CA VAL A 46 -23.12 -4.77 -14.57
C VAL A 46 -22.16 -4.23 -15.62
N ASN A 47 -22.55 -3.16 -16.30
CA ASN A 47 -21.72 -2.50 -17.29
C ASN A 47 -20.59 -1.78 -16.54
N VAL A 48 -19.55 -2.52 -16.17
CA VAL A 48 -18.31 -1.97 -15.61
C VAL A 48 -17.62 -1.26 -16.75
N GLU A 49 -17.67 0.08 -16.74
CA GLU A 49 -16.82 0.85 -17.63
C GLU A 49 -15.38 0.36 -17.50
N PRO A 50 -14.66 0.15 -18.61
CA PRO A 50 -13.28 -0.29 -18.54
C PRO A 50 -12.49 0.76 -17.77
N LEU A 51 -11.89 0.34 -16.66
CA LEU A 51 -11.02 1.16 -15.82
C LEU A 51 -10.08 1.94 -16.74
N ALA A 52 -10.15 3.27 -16.68
CA ALA A 52 -9.33 4.15 -17.51
C ALA A 52 -7.90 3.61 -17.53
N LYS A 53 -7.33 3.41 -18.72
CA LYS A 53 -5.97 2.88 -18.87
C LYS A 53 -5.05 3.74 -18.04
N ILE A 54 -4.56 3.18 -16.93
CA ILE A 54 -3.58 3.84 -16.07
C ILE A 54 -2.31 3.95 -16.93
N ALA A 55 -2.12 5.11 -17.54
CA ALA A 55 -0.88 5.43 -18.22
C ALA A 55 0.15 5.72 -17.12
N PHE A 56 1.14 4.86 -16.99
CA PHE A 56 2.30 5.17 -16.17
C PHE A 56 3.05 6.32 -16.86
N PRO A 57 3.52 7.33 -16.09
CA PRO A 57 4.33 8.41 -16.65
C PRO A 57 5.56 7.83 -17.35
N ASP A 58 5.98 8.46 -18.46
CA ASP A 58 7.12 7.99 -19.25
C ASP A 58 8.42 8.23 -18.45
N ASN A 59 9.20 7.18 -18.20
CA ASN A 59 10.43 7.25 -17.39
C ASN A 59 11.61 7.94 -18.11
N LYS A 60 11.41 8.40 -19.35
CA LYS A 60 12.49 8.97 -20.18
C LYS A 60 13.11 10.24 -19.63
N GLU A 61 12.34 11.00 -18.85
CA GLU A 61 12.82 12.25 -18.26
C GLU A 61 13.55 12.02 -16.94
N ILE A 62 13.56 10.80 -16.39
CA ILE A 62 14.19 10.48 -15.09
C ILE A 62 15.70 10.30 -15.24
N ASP A 63 16.49 11.31 -14.83
CA ASP A 63 17.95 11.20 -14.73
C ASP A 63 18.36 10.47 -13.44
N PRO A 64 19.05 9.30 -13.51
CA PRO A 64 19.55 8.58 -12.34
C PRO A 64 20.55 9.33 -11.46
N TYR A 65 21.15 10.44 -11.93
CA TYR A 65 22.15 11.21 -11.19
C TYR A 65 21.61 12.51 -10.59
N ASP A 66 20.46 12.97 -11.06
CA ASP A 66 19.80 14.15 -10.56
C ASP A 66 18.70 13.74 -9.56
N PRO A 67 18.91 13.96 -8.25
CA PRO A 67 17.91 13.64 -7.24
C PRO A 67 16.63 14.48 -7.41
N THR A 68 16.69 15.64 -8.08
CA THR A 68 15.50 16.47 -8.29
C THR A 68 14.47 15.78 -9.18
N THR A 69 14.92 14.94 -10.11
CA THR A 69 14.03 14.17 -10.98
C THR A 69 13.28 13.04 -10.24
N PHE A 70 13.77 12.66 -9.06
CA PHE A 70 13.09 11.73 -8.15
C PHE A 70 12.22 12.45 -7.10
N GLY A 71 12.06 13.77 -7.21
CA GLY A 71 11.25 14.58 -6.29
C GLY A 71 11.98 15.01 -5.02
N TYR A 72 13.31 14.91 -4.96
CA TYR A 72 14.08 15.50 -3.86
C TYR A 72 14.30 17.00 -4.09
N THR A 73 14.27 17.76 -3.01
CA THR A 73 14.63 19.18 -3.03
C THR A 73 15.85 19.39 -2.15
N GLU A 74 16.86 20.08 -2.68
CA GLU A 74 18.05 20.43 -1.92
C GLU A 74 17.70 21.44 -0.81
N ILE A 75 18.14 21.15 0.42
CA ILE A 75 17.89 22.01 1.59
C ILE A 75 19.15 22.72 2.09
N GLY A 76 20.33 22.19 1.75
CA GLY A 76 21.61 22.75 2.11
C GLY A 76 22.75 21.89 1.62
N HIS A 77 23.97 22.40 1.78
CA HIS A 77 25.19 21.72 1.38
C HIS A 77 26.14 21.57 2.56
N ILE A 78 26.72 20.38 2.72
CA ILE A 78 27.67 20.11 3.80
C ILE A 78 29.04 20.70 3.45
N THR A 79 29.41 21.76 4.17
CA THR A 79 30.71 22.44 4.01
C THR A 79 31.85 21.65 4.66
N GLY A 80 31.59 20.95 5.78
CA GLY A 80 32.58 20.12 6.46
C GLY A 80 32.25 19.85 7.93
N ALA A 81 33.26 19.44 8.71
CA ALA A 81 33.10 19.12 10.13
C ALA A 81 33.21 20.35 11.05
N HIS A 82 32.53 20.30 12.19
CA HIS A 82 32.62 21.27 13.29
C HIS A 82 33.04 20.57 14.59
N GLY A 83 34.11 21.07 15.22
CA GLY A 83 34.61 20.49 16.47
C GLY A 83 35.07 19.04 16.34
N VAL A 84 34.92 18.27 17.43
CA VAL A 84 35.32 16.84 17.51
C VAL A 84 34.15 15.87 17.71
N ASN A 85 32.99 16.36 18.18
CA ASN A 85 31.83 15.54 18.53
C ASN A 85 30.88 15.25 17.35
N GLY A 86 31.43 15.11 16.14
CA GLY A 86 30.63 14.75 14.97
C GLY A 86 29.64 15.81 14.47
N TRP A 87 29.74 17.06 14.93
CA TRP A 87 28.91 18.14 14.40
C TRP A 87 29.31 18.46 12.97
N ILE A 88 28.32 18.77 12.14
CA ILE A 88 28.47 19.01 10.71
C ILE A 88 28.09 20.44 10.41
N LYS A 89 28.93 21.14 9.65
CA LYS A 89 28.63 22.46 9.09
C LYS A 89 27.85 22.30 7.80
N VAL A 90 26.72 22.98 7.74
CA VAL A 90 25.84 23.00 6.58
C VAL A 90 25.54 24.45 6.26
N THR A 91 25.67 24.80 4.99
CA THR A 91 25.20 26.09 4.51
C THR A 91 23.83 25.86 3.87
N ALA A 92 22.83 26.59 4.36
CA ALA A 92 21.45 26.45 3.89
C ALA A 92 21.30 27.00 2.47
N THR A 93 20.42 26.37 1.69
CA THR A 93 20.01 26.83 0.35
C THR A 93 18.49 27.01 0.24
N THR A 94 17.78 26.85 1.36
CA THR A 94 16.32 26.85 1.44
C THR A 94 15.80 28.09 2.16
N ASP A 95 14.58 28.52 1.80
CA ASP A 95 13.92 29.67 2.41
C ASP A 95 13.51 29.47 3.89
N PHE A 96 13.39 28.22 4.34
CA PHE A 96 12.96 27.87 5.71
C PHE A 96 14.01 27.01 6.43
N PRO A 97 15.24 27.52 6.63
CA PRO A 97 16.34 26.72 7.12
C PRO A 97 16.15 26.29 8.58
N GLN A 98 15.60 27.16 9.42
CA GLN A 98 15.31 26.86 10.83
C GLN A 98 14.41 25.62 10.97
N GLU A 99 13.31 25.56 10.22
CA GLU A 99 12.35 24.45 10.30
C GLU A 99 12.90 23.18 9.67
N ARG A 100 13.60 23.30 8.53
CA ARG A 100 14.07 22.13 7.77
C ARG A 100 15.33 21.50 8.37
N LEU A 101 16.24 22.32 8.90
CA LEU A 101 17.56 21.91 9.39
C LEU A 101 17.65 21.79 10.92
N CYS A 102 16.82 22.49 11.71
CA CYS A 102 16.88 22.37 13.17
C CYS A 102 15.85 21.37 13.74
N THR A 103 14.80 21.03 12.99
CA THR A 103 13.80 20.06 13.44
C THR A 103 14.30 18.62 13.27
N ALA A 104 14.38 17.89 14.38
CA ALA A 104 14.74 16.47 14.38
C ALA A 104 13.82 15.64 13.48
N GLY A 105 14.36 14.61 12.84
CA GLY A 105 13.57 13.69 12.02
C GLY A 105 14.35 13.05 10.89
N ILE A 106 13.61 12.37 10.00
CA ILE A 106 14.20 11.70 8.86
C ILE A 106 14.54 12.73 7.79
N ARG A 107 15.76 12.64 7.26
CA ARG A 107 16.26 13.43 6.13
C ARG A 107 16.94 12.52 5.12
N HIS A 108 17.23 13.05 3.95
CA HIS A 108 17.99 12.35 2.92
C HIS A 108 19.28 13.12 2.66
N LEU A 109 20.37 12.38 2.57
CA LEU A 109 21.68 12.91 2.26
C LEU A 109 22.20 12.21 1.02
N LYS A 110 22.60 12.97 -0.01
CA LYS A 110 23.30 12.51 -1.19
C LYS A 110 24.81 12.66 -0.96
N PRO A 111 25.55 11.57 -0.71
CA PRO A 111 27.00 11.64 -0.62
C PRO A 111 27.60 12.11 -1.94
N ALA A 112 28.62 12.97 -1.89
CA ALA A 112 29.27 13.55 -3.08
C ALA A 112 29.68 12.54 -4.17
N LYS A 113 30.01 11.30 -3.78
CA LYS A 113 30.49 10.23 -4.68
C LYS A 113 29.40 9.19 -5.01
N LYS A 114 28.15 9.42 -4.63
CA LYS A 114 27.04 8.47 -4.80
C LYS A 114 25.93 9.09 -5.64
N ARG A 115 25.22 8.22 -6.36
CA ARG A 115 24.15 8.65 -7.29
C ARG A 115 22.88 9.00 -6.56
N ALA A 116 22.47 8.15 -5.62
CA ALA A 116 21.21 8.26 -4.93
C ALA A 116 21.36 8.86 -3.51
N PRO A 117 20.43 9.72 -3.08
CA PRO A 117 20.25 10.10 -1.69
C PRO A 117 20.00 8.87 -0.80
N ARG A 118 20.49 8.93 0.44
CA ARG A 118 20.33 7.90 1.46
C ARG A 118 19.60 8.49 2.66
N GLN A 119 18.71 7.71 3.23
CA GLN A 119 18.00 8.09 4.43
C GLN A 119 18.97 8.21 5.60
N ILE A 120 18.83 9.29 6.37
CA ILE A 120 19.57 9.58 7.59
C ILE A 120 18.61 10.11 8.67
N VAL A 121 18.99 9.98 9.93
CA VAL A 121 18.23 10.54 11.06
C VAL A 121 18.97 11.75 11.60
N LEU A 122 18.34 12.91 11.45
CA LEU A 122 18.80 14.16 12.06
C LEU A 122 18.34 14.19 13.52
N ILE A 123 19.29 14.24 14.44
CA ILE A 123 19.01 14.33 15.88
C ILE A 123 18.67 15.77 16.25
N GLN A 124 19.50 16.71 15.86
CA GLN A 124 19.32 18.12 16.18
C GLN A 124 20.07 19.00 15.18
N GLY A 125 19.58 20.21 15.00
CA GLY A 125 20.30 21.28 14.32
C GLY A 125 20.25 22.57 15.13
N LYS A 126 21.24 23.43 14.91
CA LYS A 126 21.30 24.76 15.50
C LYS A 126 21.80 25.78 14.49
N HIS A 127 21.20 26.96 14.51
CA HIS A 127 21.70 28.11 13.78
C HIS A 127 23.01 28.60 14.39
N ARG A 128 23.92 29.10 13.55
CA ARG A 128 25.20 29.64 14.00
C ARG A 128 25.40 31.08 13.54
N LEU A 129 25.63 31.27 12.24
CA LEU A 129 26.02 32.55 11.64
C LEU A 129 25.39 32.62 10.25
N GLU A 130 24.64 33.69 9.94
CA GLU A 130 24.03 33.90 8.62
C GLU A 130 23.32 32.63 8.10
N GLU A 131 23.81 32.03 7.02
CA GLU A 131 23.29 30.80 6.40
C GLU A 131 24.00 29.51 6.88
N GLU A 132 24.91 29.59 7.86
CA GLU A 132 25.62 28.45 8.44
C GLU A 132 24.83 27.84 9.61
N TYR A 133 24.55 26.54 9.49
CA TYR A 133 23.90 25.70 10.47
C TYR A 133 24.82 24.57 10.90
N LEU A 134 24.63 24.11 12.14
CA LEU A 134 25.32 22.96 12.70
C LEU A 134 24.33 21.83 12.92
N LEU A 135 24.58 20.68 12.30
CA LEU A 135 23.74 19.50 12.40
C LEU A 135 24.44 18.39 13.19
N GLN A 136 23.64 17.60 13.89
CA GLN A 136 24.07 16.34 14.49
C GLN A 136 23.21 15.21 13.93
N ILE A 137 23.87 14.24 13.31
CA ILE A 137 23.26 13.05 12.70
C ILE A 137 23.55 11.86 13.60
N GLN A 138 22.64 10.89 13.66
CA GLN A 138 22.73 9.74 14.56
C GLN A 138 24.04 8.95 14.45
N ASP A 139 24.48 8.62 13.24
CA ASP A 139 25.64 7.75 13.01
C ASP A 139 26.98 8.54 12.89
N VAL A 140 26.99 9.83 13.25
CA VAL A 140 28.15 10.70 13.11
C VAL A 140 28.57 11.24 14.48
N THR A 141 29.47 10.52 15.14
CA THR A 141 29.98 10.86 16.48
C THR A 141 31.33 11.56 16.47
N ASP A 142 32.13 11.35 15.43
CA ASP A 142 33.51 11.80 15.35
C ASP A 142 33.75 12.83 14.25
N ARG A 143 34.80 13.64 14.42
CA ARG A 143 35.23 14.62 13.41
C ARG A 143 35.48 14.00 12.04
N GLU A 144 36.11 12.83 12.00
CA GLU A 144 36.47 12.16 10.76
C GLU A 144 35.24 11.71 9.98
N ALA A 145 34.26 11.11 10.67
CA ALA A 145 32.98 10.75 10.08
C ALA A 145 32.26 11.99 9.51
N ALA A 146 32.23 13.09 10.25
CA ALA A 146 31.66 14.35 9.77
C ALA A 146 32.41 14.91 8.55
N LEU A 147 33.74 14.76 8.50
CA LEU A 147 34.57 15.24 7.39
C LEU A 147 34.34 14.45 6.11
N GLN A 148 34.08 13.14 6.20
CA GLN A 148 33.77 12.30 5.04
C GLN A 148 32.48 12.71 4.32
N LEU A 149 31.58 13.40 5.02
CA LEU A 149 30.32 13.91 4.48
C LEU A 149 30.49 15.25 3.74
N ARG A 150 31.68 15.84 3.73
CA ARG A 150 31.95 17.09 3.02
C ARG A 150 31.59 17.01 1.53
N GLY A 151 30.88 18.02 1.04
CA GLY A 151 30.41 18.11 -0.35
C GLY A 151 29.16 17.28 -0.63
N SER A 152 28.54 16.69 0.39
CA SER A 152 27.22 16.05 0.27
C SER A 152 26.12 17.09 0.36
N THR A 153 24.96 16.80 -0.22
CA THR A 153 23.75 17.64 -0.23
C THR A 153 22.52 16.90 0.29
#